data_AF-A0A5E6N5M9-F1
#
_entry.id   AF-A0A5E6N5M9-F1
#
_cell.length_a   1.000
_cell.length_b   1.000
_cell.length_c   1.000
_cell.angle_alpha   90.00
_cell.angle_beta   90.00
_cell.angle_gamma   90.00
#
_symmetry.space_group_name_H-M   'P 1'
#
loop_
_entity.id
_entity.type
_entity.pdbx_description
1 polymer ?
#
loop_
_entity_poly.entity_id
_entity_poly.type
_entity_poly.pdbx_seq_one_letter_code
_entity_poly.pdbx_strand_id
1 'polypeptide(L)'
;MYENTLVTVAIEPSEIPWVKVFTKRKVKEFSQCTTAEKAEIFRILDITEKLMLSYFNADKINIASFGNLLPPSPLAHYGAF
;
A
#
# COMPACT_ATOMS: atom_id res chain seq x y z
N MET A 1 9.99 -8.14 -3.07
CA MET A 1 8.62 -7.98 -3.60
C MET A 1 7.76 -9.08 -3.00
N TYR A 2 6.56 -8.76 -2.52
CA TYR A 2 5.59 -9.74 -1.98
C TYR A 2 4.32 -9.70 -2.84
N GLU A 3 3.70 -10.84 -3.08
CA GLU A 3 2.41 -10.90 -3.74
C GLU A 3 1.58 -12.09 -3.23
N ASN A 4 0.26 -11.97 -3.35
CA ASN A 4 -0.66 -13.09 -3.19
C ASN A 4 -1.77 -13.00 -4.25
N THR A 5 -2.89 -13.70 -4.06
CA THR A 5 -4.00 -13.71 -5.01
C THR A 5 -4.79 -12.39 -5.06
N LEU A 6 -4.71 -11.55 -4.03
CA LEU A 6 -5.49 -10.32 -3.89
C LEU A 6 -4.69 -9.07 -4.24
N VAL A 7 -3.43 -9.01 -3.82
CA VAL A 7 -2.60 -7.81 -3.91
C VAL A 7 -1.15 -8.10 -4.27
N THR A 8 -0.46 -7.07 -4.73
CA THR A 8 0.98 -7.02 -4.96
C THR A 8 1.56 -5.88 -4.14
N VAL A 9 2.68 -6.14 -3.47
CA VAL A 9 3.42 -5.16 -2.67
C VAL A 9 4.79 -4.91 -3.29
N ALA A 10 5.05 -3.64 -3.61
CA ALA A 10 6.31 -3.16 -4.14
C ALA A 10 6.92 -2.13 -3.18
N ILE A 11 8.25 -2.11 -3.11
CA ILE A 11 8.99 -1.05 -2.46
C ILE A 11 9.58 -0.19 -3.58
N GLU A 12 9.29 1.10 -3.57
CA GLU A 12 9.97 2.05 -4.44
C GLU A 12 11.22 2.55 -3.72
N PRO A 13 12.40 2.53 -4.34
CA PRO A 13 13.57 3.14 -3.73
C PRO A 13 13.49 4.65 -3.91
N SER A 14 13.37 5.38 -2.81
CA SER A 14 13.49 6.84 -2.78
C SER A 14 14.18 7.27 -1.48
N GLU A 15 14.45 8.57 -1.31
CA GLU A 15 15.01 9.14 -0.07
C GLU A 15 14.17 8.76 1.16
N ILE A 16 12.86 8.62 0.97
CA ILE A 16 11.89 8.23 1.99
C ILE A 16 11.15 6.98 1.49
N PRO A 17 11.53 5.73 1.86
CA PRO A 17 11.39 4.58 0.96
C PRO A 17 10.10 4.47 0.14
N TRP A 18 8.92 4.07 0.60
CA TRP A 18 7.59 3.95 -0.06
C TRP A 18 7.23 2.49 -0.28
N VAL A 19 6.26 2.03 0.52
CA VAL A 19 5.62 0.73 0.33
C VAL A 19 4.31 0.97 -0.42
N LYS A 20 4.20 0.37 -1.60
CA LYS A 20 3.03 0.46 -2.48
C LYS A 20 2.29 -0.86 -2.48
N VAL A 21 0.99 -0.82 -2.17
CA VAL A 21 0.08 -1.97 -2.23
C VAL A 21 -0.90 -1.75 -3.38
N PHE A 22 -0.92 -2.69 -4.31
CA PHE A 22 -1.78 -2.68 -5.48
C PHE A 22 -2.74 -3.86 -5.43
N THR A 23 -4.03 -3.64 -5.69
CA THR A 23 -4.96 -4.75 -5.93
C THR A 23 -4.67 -5.41 -7.28
N LYS A 24 -4.75 -6.74 -7.35
CA LYS A 24 -4.63 -7.45 -8.63
C LYS A 24 -5.81 -7.15 -9.55
N ARG A 25 -7.00 -6.96 -8.98
CA ARG A 25 -8.17 -6.49 -9.70
C ARG A 25 -8.05 -5.00 -10.02
N LYS A 26 -8.46 -4.61 -11.22
CA LYS A 26 -8.53 -3.20 -11.63
C LYS A 26 -9.71 -2.51 -10.94
N VAL A 27 -9.42 -1.82 -9.85
CA VAL A 27 -10.37 -0.92 -9.16
C VAL A 27 -9.81 0.50 -9.20
N LYS A 28 -10.71 1.48 -9.29
CA LYS A 28 -10.36 2.91 -9.31
C LYS A 28 -10.47 3.54 -7.92
N GLU A 29 -11.35 3.01 -7.08
CA GLU A 29 -11.65 3.55 -5.76
C GLU A 29 -11.59 2.47 -4.69
N PHE A 30 -11.14 2.81 -3.49
CA PHE A 30 -11.04 1.85 -2.37
C PHE A 30 -12.42 1.29 -1.98
N SER A 31 -13.49 2.07 -2.19
CA SER A 31 -14.87 1.64 -1.98
C SER A 31 -15.24 0.43 -2.85
N GLN A 32 -14.60 0.26 -4.01
CA GLN A 32 -14.83 -0.84 -4.95
C GLN A 32 -14.10 -2.13 -4.54
N CYS A 33 -13.16 -2.08 -3.59
CA CYS A 33 -12.50 -3.26 -3.05
C CYS A 33 -13.50 -4.17 -2.33
N THR A 34 -13.38 -5.48 -2.57
CA THR A 34 -14.05 -6.52 -1.79
C THR A 34 -13.58 -6.50 -0.35
N THR A 35 -14.35 -7.11 0.54
CA THR A 35 -13.97 -7.25 1.96
C THR A 35 -12.63 -7.96 2.12
N ALA A 36 -12.34 -8.98 1.29
CA ALA A 36 -11.09 -9.70 1.32
C ALA A 36 -9.90 -8.81 0.91
N GLU A 37 -10.04 -8.05 -0.18
CA GLU A 37 -9.00 -7.09 -0.60
C GLU A 37 -8.75 -6.02 0.47
N LYS A 38 -9.81 -5.47 1.06
CA LYS A 38 -9.69 -4.46 2.14
C LYS A 38 -8.97 -5.04 3.36
N ALA A 39 -9.35 -6.24 3.80
CA ALA A 39 -8.72 -6.91 4.94
C ALA A 39 -7.23 -7.16 4.68
N GLU A 40 -6.87 -7.60 3.48
CA GLU A 40 -5.47 -7.84 3.12
C GLU A 40 -4.67 -6.55 3.03
N ILE A 41 -5.24 -5.48 2.45
CA ILE A 41 -4.62 -4.15 2.43
C ILE A 41 -4.37 -3.66 3.87
N PHE A 42 -5.37 -3.74 4.76
CA PHE A 42 -5.20 -3.32 6.15
C PHE A 42 -4.16 -4.16 6.89
N ARG A 43 -4.11 -5.47 6.66
CA ARG A 43 -3.09 -6.36 7.24
C ARG A 43 -1.69 -5.94 6.82
N ILE A 44 -1.50 -5.60 5.55
CA ILE A 44 -0.20 -5.15 5.03
C ILE A 44 0.17 -3.78 5.61
N LEU A 45 -0.79 -2.86 5.69
CA LEU A 45 -0.57 -1.53 6.28
C LEU A 45 -0.15 -1.63 7.75
N ASP A 46 -0.81 -2.47 8.56
CA ASP A 46 -0.47 -2.68 9.98
C ASP A 46 0.95 -3.26 10.16
N ILE A 47 1.30 -4.29 9.39
CA ILE A 47 2.65 -4.90 9.44
C ILE A 47 3.70 -3.87 9.00
N THR A 48 3.41 -3.16 7.91
CA THR A 48 4.34 -2.17 7.36
C THR A 48 4.55 -1.06 8.36
N GLU A 49 3.50 -0.40 8.84
CA GLU A 49 3.59 0.70 9.81
C GLU A 49 4.49 0.35 10.99
N LYS A 50 4.28 -0.80 11.63
CA LYS A 50 5.08 -1.26 12.78
C LYS A 50 6.55 -1.49 12.40
N LEU A 51 6.81 -2.15 11.27
CA LEU A 51 8.17 -2.37 10.77
C LEU A 51 8.87 -1.04 10.47
N MET A 52 8.17 -0.08 9.87
CA MET A 52 8.74 1.20 9.49
C MET A 52 9.05 2.08 10.70
N LEU A 53 8.10 2.16 11.65
CA LEU A 53 8.32 2.85 12.93
C LEU A 53 9.55 2.29 13.63
N SER A 54 9.68 0.97 13.71
CA SER A 54 10.80 0.32 14.40
C SER A 54 12.13 0.44 13.66
N TYR A 55 12.15 0.26 12.32
CA TYR A 55 13.38 0.22 11.55
C TYR A 55 13.99 1.61 11.37
N PHE A 56 13.15 2.63 11.16
CA PHE A 56 13.60 4.00 10.93
C PHE A 56 13.58 4.87 12.19
N ASN A 57 13.09 4.34 13.32
CA ASN A 57 12.81 5.12 14.53
C ASN A 57 12.00 6.39 14.21
N ALA A 58 10.96 6.22 13.38
CA ALA A 58 10.13 7.32 12.91
C ALA A 58 9.08 7.70 13.97
N ASP A 59 8.76 9.00 14.06
CA ASP A 59 7.74 9.49 14.98
C ASP A 59 6.30 9.22 14.49
N LYS A 60 6.13 9.10 13.15
CA LYS A 60 4.84 8.90 12.50
C LYS A 60 5.02 8.23 11.14
N ILE A 61 3.99 7.49 10.69
CA ILE A 61 3.85 7.00 9.31
C ILE A 61 2.65 7.70 8.65
N ASN A 62 2.78 8.09 7.38
CA ASN A 62 1.69 8.61 6.58
C ASN A 62 1.14 7.50 5.67
N ILE A 63 -0.18 7.28 5.70
CA ILE A 63 -0.84 6.31 4.83
C ILE A 63 -1.84 7.05 3.95
N ALA A 64 -1.74 6.88 2.64
CA ALA A 64 -2.58 7.53 1.65
C ALA A 64 -3.03 6.57 0.55
N SER A 65 -4.16 6.87 -0.07
CA SER A 65 -4.68 6.15 -1.24
C SER A 65 -4.79 7.13 -2.39
N PHE A 66 -4.09 6.90 -3.50
CA PHE A 66 -4.18 7.76 -4.68
C PHE A 66 -4.70 6.99 -5.89
N GLY A 67 -5.85 7.41 -6.43
CA GLY A 67 -6.47 6.81 -7.62
C GLY A 67 -6.08 7.47 -8.96
N ASN A 68 -5.42 8.63 -8.92
CA ASN A 68 -5.24 9.49 -10.11
C ASN A 68 -3.79 9.60 -10.61
N LEU A 69 -2.81 9.03 -9.90
CA LEU A 69 -1.39 9.29 -10.19
C LEU A 69 -0.84 8.50 -11.40
N LEU A 70 -1.51 7.44 -11.89
CA LEU A 70 -0.99 6.59 -12.97
C LEU A 70 -2.11 6.04 -13.89
N PRO A 71 -2.22 6.47 -15.16
CA PRO A 71 -3.09 5.80 -16.14
C PRO A 71 -2.35 4.59 -16.76
N PRO A 72 -2.96 3.39 -16.89
CA PRO A 72 -4.16 2.83 -16.27
C PRO A 72 -3.75 1.76 -15.23
N SER A 73 -3.30 2.19 -14.06
CA SER A 73 -2.82 1.26 -13.01
C SER A 73 -3.92 0.96 -11.99
N PRO A 74 -3.95 -0.24 -11.37
CA PRO A 74 -4.83 -0.51 -10.23
C PRO A 74 -4.57 0.48 -9.09
N LEU A 75 -5.61 0.76 -8.29
CA LEU A 75 -5.53 1.60 -7.11
C LEU A 75 -4.28 1.28 -6.27
N ALA A 76 -3.51 2.31 -5.96
CA ALA A 76 -2.31 2.22 -5.17
C ALA A 76 -2.54 2.84 -3.80
N HIS A 77 -2.28 2.05 -2.76
CA HIS A 77 -2.13 2.54 -1.40
C HIS A 77 -0.65 2.73 -1.11
N TYR A 78 -0.33 3.87 -0.54
CA TYR A 78 1.01 4.32 -0.29
C TYR A 78 1.20 4.48 1.21
N GLY A 79 2.25 3.86 1.75
CA GLY A 79 2.88 4.31 2.99
C GLY A 79 4.00 5.27 2.62
N ALA A 80 3.84 6.55 2.94
CA ALA A 80 4.88 7.58 2.85
C ALA A 80 5.39 7.89 4.27
N PHE A 81 6.65 8.28 4.40
CA PHE A 81 7.35 8.45 5.68
C PHE A 81 7.39 9.93 6.01
#